data_AF-A0A5M5BZJ5-F1
#
_entry.id   AF-A0A5M5BZJ5-F1
#
_cell.length_a   1.000
_cell.length_b   1.000
_cell.length_c   1.000
_cell.angle_alpha   90.00
_cell.angle_beta   90.00
_cell.angle_gamma   90.00
#
_symmetry.space_group_name_H-M   'P 1'
#
loop_
_entity.id
_entity.type
_entity.pdbx_description
1 polymer ?
#
loop_
_entity_poly.entity_id
_entity_poly.type
_entity_poly.pdbx_seq_one_letter_code
_entity_poly.pdbx_strand_id
1 'polypeptide(L)'
;FHVHMDAAGFNLDTWKNLTLTYKHLEHLIDAFMPRTRRNNTYCKTLSGVSDERIKSVRTIDGLREVFNNDRYHKVNFEAYSRHRTVEFRQHSGTTNFTKMENWIRFLNGLITFAKRSSLPSRMTLEELPFLDGKQKLFFKLRTKKLAV
;
A
#
# COMPACT_ATOMS: atom_id res chain seq x y z
N PHE A 1 11.37 -5.92 4.03
CA PHE A 1 11.16 -6.95 3.00
C PHE A 1 10.10 -6.43 2.05
N HIS A 2 10.00 -7.00 0.85
CA HIS A 2 8.94 -6.63 -0.10
C HIS A 2 7.95 -7.79 -0.22
N VAL A 3 6.70 -7.46 -0.53
CA VAL A 3 5.64 -8.44 -0.79
C VAL A 3 5.18 -8.25 -2.22
N HIS A 4 5.27 -9.30 -3.02
CA HIS A 4 4.65 -9.37 -4.33
C HIS A 4 3.30 -10.07 -4.19
N MET A 5 2.24 -9.40 -4.60
CA MET A 5 0.90 -9.97 -4.64
C MET A 5 0.48 -10.15 -6.09
N ASP A 6 -0.12 -11.29 -6.42
CA ASP A 6 -0.66 -11.53 -7.75
C ASP A 6 -1.63 -10.41 -8.16
N ALA A 7 -1.42 -9.91 -9.37
CA ALA A 7 -2.21 -8.85 -9.96
C ALA A 7 -2.64 -9.19 -11.39
N ALA A 8 -2.43 -10.44 -11.85
CA ALA A 8 -2.74 -10.84 -13.22
C ALA A 8 -4.22 -10.62 -13.58
N GLY A 9 -5.12 -10.77 -12.61
CA GLY A 9 -6.57 -10.55 -12.74
C GLY A 9 -7.06 -9.15 -12.36
N PHE A 10 -6.19 -8.16 -12.15
CA PHE A 10 -6.64 -6.80 -11.83
C PHE A 10 -7.17 -6.10 -13.08
N ASN A 11 -8.39 -5.59 -13.00
CA ASN A 11 -8.87 -4.58 -13.94
C ASN A 11 -8.33 -3.19 -13.55
N LEU A 12 -8.51 -2.20 -14.44
CA LEU A 12 -8.00 -0.85 -14.22
C LEU A 12 -8.60 -0.19 -12.96
N ASP A 13 -9.87 -0.45 -12.66
CA ASP A 13 -10.51 0.10 -11.46
C ASP A 13 -9.87 -0.45 -10.19
N THR A 14 -9.52 -1.73 -10.17
CA THR A 14 -8.78 -2.34 -9.05
C THR A 14 -7.43 -1.65 -8.85
N TRP A 15 -6.71 -1.35 -9.93
CA TRP A 15 -5.44 -0.61 -9.86
C TRP A 15 -5.60 0.80 -9.31
N LYS A 16 -6.61 1.54 -9.79
CA LYS A 16 -6.92 2.89 -9.30
C LYS A 16 -7.33 2.86 -7.83
N ASN A 17 -8.22 1.95 -7.48
CA ASN A 17 -8.72 1.80 -6.12
C ASN A 17 -7.61 1.43 -5.14
N LEU A 18 -6.73 0.50 -5.52
CA LEU A 18 -5.55 0.14 -4.74
C LEU A 18 -4.65 1.35 -4.52
N THR A 19 -4.33 2.08 -5.59
CA THR A 19 -3.45 3.25 -5.54
C THR A 19 -4.02 4.34 -4.64
N LEU A 20 -5.28 4.71 -4.85
CA LEU A 20 -5.98 5.73 -4.05
C LEU A 20 -6.07 5.31 -2.59
N THR A 21 -6.49 4.07 -2.32
CA THR A 21 -6.59 3.54 -0.95
C THR A 21 -5.24 3.58 -0.26
N TYR A 22 -4.17 3.10 -0.90
CA TYR A 22 -2.84 3.10 -0.30
C TYR A 22 -2.35 4.53 -0.04
N LYS A 23 -2.52 5.43 -1.02
CA LYS A 23 -2.18 6.86 -0.88
C LYS A 23 -2.94 7.51 0.28
N HIS A 24 -4.23 7.26 0.41
CA HIS A 24 -5.06 7.81 1.49
C HIS A 24 -4.69 7.28 2.87
N LEU A 25 -4.32 6.01 2.94
CA LEU A 25 -3.87 5.35 4.17
C LEU A 25 -2.39 5.58 4.46
N GLU A 26 -1.64 6.27 3.61
CA GLU A 26 -0.18 6.32 3.71
C GLU A 26 0.31 6.85 5.06
N HIS A 27 -0.34 7.90 5.58
CA HIS A 27 -0.05 8.47 6.90
C HIS A 27 -0.29 7.46 8.04
N LEU A 28 -1.37 6.69 7.94
CA LEU A 28 -1.74 5.67 8.91
C LEU A 28 -0.77 4.47 8.85
N ILE A 29 -0.39 4.06 7.64
CA ILE A 29 0.62 3.01 7.43
C ILE A 29 1.97 3.48 7.97
N ASP A 30 2.36 4.73 7.72
CA ASP A 30 3.59 5.31 8.23
C ASP A 30 3.67 5.28 9.76
N ALA A 31 2.54 5.47 10.45
CA ALA A 31 2.47 5.47 11.91
C ALA A 31 2.91 4.12 12.52
N PHE A 32 2.60 2.99 11.87
CA PHE A 32 3.06 1.66 12.29
C PHE A 32 4.25 1.12 11.48
N MET A 33 4.96 1.99 10.74
CA MET A 33 6.21 1.66 10.05
C MET A 33 7.42 2.38 10.66
N PRO A 34 8.61 1.76 10.69
CA PRO A 34 9.82 2.42 11.14
C PRO A 34 10.11 3.70 10.35
N ARG A 35 10.67 4.73 10.98
CA ARG A 35 10.99 6.03 10.34
C ARG A 35 11.76 5.87 9.04
N THR A 36 12.71 4.93 9.01
CA THR A 36 13.52 4.61 7.82
C THR A 36 12.74 4.05 6.64
N ARG A 37 11.47 3.66 6.80
CA ARG A 37 10.58 3.17 5.72
C ARG A 37 9.41 4.11 5.43
N ARG A 38 9.36 5.31 6.04
CA ARG A 38 8.26 6.26 5.84
C ARG A 38 8.41 7.09 4.57
N ASN A 39 9.62 7.52 4.22
CA ASN A 39 9.90 8.14 2.93
C ASN A 39 11.41 8.15 2.71
N ASN A 40 11.89 7.49 1.65
CA ASN A 40 13.31 7.51 1.27
C ASN A 40 13.46 7.20 -0.22
N THR A 41 14.69 7.26 -0.73
CA THR A 41 15.04 6.98 -2.14
C THR A 41 14.51 5.66 -2.69
N TYR A 42 14.35 4.65 -1.84
CA TYR A 42 13.91 3.29 -2.15
C TYR A 42 12.51 2.94 -1.60
N CYS A 43 11.77 3.93 -1.10
CA CYS A 43 10.45 3.78 -0.50
C CYS A 43 9.71 5.13 -0.54
N LYS A 44 9.55 5.67 -1.74
CA LYS A 44 8.98 7.01 -2.00
C LYS A 44 7.48 7.05 -1.74
N THR A 45 7.02 8.19 -1.23
CA THR A 45 5.60 8.49 -1.00
C THR A 45 4.77 8.52 -2.29
N LEU A 46 3.48 8.18 -2.19
CA LEU A 46 2.51 8.35 -3.29
C LEU A 46 1.84 9.73 -3.24
N SER A 47 2.01 10.48 -2.14
CA SER A 47 1.33 11.76 -1.90
C SER A 47 1.61 12.86 -2.92
N GLY A 48 2.72 12.77 -3.67
CA GLY A 48 3.09 13.77 -4.69
C GLY A 48 2.24 13.77 -5.95
N VAL A 49 1.32 12.82 -6.10
CA VAL A 49 0.42 12.68 -7.25
C VAL A 49 -1.00 13.03 -6.84
N SER A 50 -1.73 13.84 -7.61
CA SER A 50 -3.15 14.16 -7.32
C SER A 50 -4.09 12.97 -7.55
N ASP A 51 -5.22 12.95 -6.84
CA ASP A 51 -6.25 11.92 -7.02
C ASP A 51 -6.82 11.95 -8.43
N GLU A 52 -7.02 13.15 -8.98
CA GLU A 52 -7.57 13.39 -10.31
C GLU A 52 -6.66 12.77 -11.38
N ARG A 53 -5.33 12.90 -11.19
CA ARG A 53 -4.34 12.31 -12.09
C ARG A 53 -4.35 10.77 -12.03
N ILE A 54 -4.61 10.18 -10.87
CA ILE A 54 -4.79 8.71 -10.75
C ILE A 54 -6.13 8.28 -11.36
N LYS A 55 -7.21 9.04 -11.14
CA LYS A 55 -8.54 8.72 -11.67
C LYS A 55 -8.60 8.84 -13.19
N SER A 56 -7.84 9.75 -13.79
CA SER A 56 -7.86 10.01 -15.23
C SER A 56 -7.15 8.95 -16.08
N VAL A 57 -6.28 8.12 -15.50
CA VAL A 57 -5.53 7.11 -16.28
C VAL A 57 -6.48 6.12 -16.97
N ARG A 58 -6.11 5.67 -18.17
CA ARG A 58 -6.92 4.76 -18.99
C ARG A 58 -6.31 3.38 -19.18
N THR A 59 -5.07 3.20 -18.71
CA THR A 59 -4.33 1.94 -18.78
C THR A 59 -3.45 1.80 -17.54
N ILE A 60 -2.96 0.57 -17.30
CA ILE A 60 -1.93 0.34 -16.28
C ILE A 60 -0.62 1.06 -16.61
N ASP A 61 -0.28 1.21 -17.89
CA ASP A 61 0.91 1.96 -18.30
C ASP A 61 0.76 3.46 -18.00
N GLY A 62 -0.44 4.03 -18.18
CA GLY A 62 -0.71 5.39 -17.73
C GLY A 62 -0.54 5.55 -16.21
N LEU A 63 -0.91 4.54 -15.42
CA LEU A 63 -0.65 4.56 -13.97
C LEU A 63 0.85 4.51 -13.65
N ARG A 64 1.62 3.69 -14.38
CA ARG A 64 3.09 3.62 -14.24
C ARG A 64 3.76 4.96 -14.57
N GLU A 65 3.36 5.59 -15.66
CA GLU A 65 3.82 6.93 -16.07
C GLU A 65 3.48 8.01 -15.04
N VAL A 66 2.31 7.92 -14.40
CA VAL A 66 1.93 8.81 -13.31
C VAL A 66 2.95 8.79 -12.17
N PHE A 67 3.57 7.64 -11.91
CA PHE A 67 4.65 7.46 -10.96
C PHE A 67 6.04 7.45 -11.61
N ASN A 68 6.19 8.12 -12.76
CA ASN A 68 7.44 8.31 -13.50
C ASN A 68 8.15 7.01 -13.89
N ASN A 69 7.41 5.91 -14.05
CA ASN A 69 7.95 4.57 -14.27
C ASN A 69 9.01 4.18 -13.22
N ASP A 70 8.90 4.71 -12.01
CA ASP A 70 9.87 4.53 -10.94
C ASP A 70 9.41 3.43 -9.98
N ARG A 71 10.19 2.34 -9.98
CA ARG A 71 9.95 1.19 -9.11
C ARG A 71 10.09 1.51 -7.61
N TYR A 72 10.71 2.62 -7.23
CA TYR A 72 11.09 2.93 -5.84
C TYR A 72 10.01 3.58 -4.97
N HIS A 73 8.77 3.62 -5.43
CA HIS A 73 7.61 3.97 -4.61
C HIS A 73 7.25 2.87 -3.60
N LYS A 74 6.54 3.25 -2.51
CA LYS A 74 6.00 2.31 -1.51
C LYS A 74 5.16 1.20 -2.15
N VAL A 75 4.41 1.54 -3.20
CA VAL A 75 3.71 0.62 -4.09
C VAL A 75 4.39 0.74 -5.45
N ASN A 76 4.96 -0.36 -5.92
CA ASN A 76 5.66 -0.44 -7.19
C ASN A 76 4.76 -1.08 -8.26
N PHE A 77 4.39 -0.28 -9.25
CA PHE A 77 3.58 -0.70 -10.40
C PHE A 77 4.42 -1.31 -11.54
N GLU A 78 5.74 -1.05 -11.59
CA GLU A 78 6.65 -1.61 -12.60
C GLU A 78 6.76 -3.14 -12.51
N ALA A 79 6.54 -3.70 -11.32
CA ALA A 79 6.54 -5.14 -11.08
C ALA A 79 5.51 -5.89 -11.94
N TYR A 80 4.43 -5.21 -12.37
CA TYR A 80 3.40 -5.83 -13.18
C TYR A 80 3.90 -6.24 -14.56
N SER A 81 4.69 -5.38 -15.21
CA SER A 81 5.23 -5.64 -16.56
C SER A 81 6.12 -6.89 -16.61
N ARG A 82 6.82 -7.21 -15.51
CA ARG A 82 7.79 -8.31 -15.43
C ARG A 82 7.25 -9.58 -14.78
N HIS A 83 6.39 -9.42 -13.77
CA HIS A 83 5.99 -10.52 -12.89
C HIS A 83 4.48 -10.67 -12.78
N ARG A 84 3.69 -9.77 -13.38
CA ARG A 84 2.22 -9.73 -13.23
C ARG A 84 1.77 -9.57 -11.77
N THR A 85 2.62 -8.94 -10.95
CA THR A 85 2.35 -8.65 -9.53
C THR A 85 2.34 -7.15 -9.26
N VAL A 86 1.72 -6.75 -8.14
CA VAL A 86 2.03 -5.47 -7.47
C VAL A 86 3.04 -5.73 -6.36
N GLU A 87 4.09 -4.91 -6.26
CA GLU A 87 5.10 -5.02 -5.20
C GLU A 87 4.89 -3.93 -4.12
N PHE A 88 4.76 -4.35 -2.87
CA PHE A 88 4.73 -3.45 -1.71
C PHE A 88 6.08 -3.43 -1.02
N ARG A 89 6.64 -2.23 -0.91
CA ARG A 89 8.01 -2.00 -0.43
C ARG A 89 8.06 -1.44 0.98
N GLN A 90 6.94 -0.97 1.55
CA GLN A 90 6.92 -0.24 2.81
C GLN A 90 6.99 -1.13 4.06
N HIS A 91 7.96 -2.05 4.16
CA HIS A 91 8.25 -2.75 5.41
C HIS A 91 9.76 -2.95 5.60
N SER A 92 10.26 -2.82 6.82
CA SER A 92 11.68 -3.09 7.13
C SER A 92 12.00 -4.58 6.97
N GLY A 93 13.27 -4.95 6.82
CA GLY A 93 13.67 -6.36 6.97
C GLY A 93 13.24 -6.88 8.34
N THR A 94 12.80 -8.13 8.41
CA THR A 94 12.47 -8.80 9.68
C THR A 94 12.53 -10.30 9.48
N THR A 95 12.78 -11.04 10.57
CA THR A 95 12.61 -12.50 10.69
C THR A 95 11.44 -12.85 11.61
N ASN A 96 10.74 -11.85 12.16
CA ASN A 96 9.62 -12.06 13.07
C ASN A 96 8.36 -12.42 12.28
N PHE A 97 7.88 -13.65 12.44
CA PHE A 97 6.70 -14.18 11.77
C PHE A 97 5.46 -13.31 11.97
N THR A 98 5.15 -12.90 13.20
CA THR A 98 3.96 -12.10 13.50
C THR A 98 3.92 -10.77 12.74
N LYS A 99 5.07 -10.09 12.57
CA LYS A 99 5.17 -8.88 11.74
C LYS A 99 4.92 -9.18 10.27
N MET A 100 5.52 -10.26 9.75
CA MET A 100 5.32 -10.67 8.36
C MET A 100 3.85 -11.00 8.09
N GLU A 101 3.26 -11.88 8.91
CA GLU A 101 1.88 -12.33 8.75
C GLU A 101 0.91 -11.15 8.77
N ASN A 102 1.00 -10.28 9.79
CA ASN A 102 0.08 -9.14 9.90
C ASN A 102 0.21 -8.19 8.70
N TRP A 103 1.43 -7.95 8.21
CA TRP A 103 1.65 -7.11 7.03
C TRP A 103 1.10 -7.75 5.75
N ILE A 104 1.36 -9.03 5.52
CA ILE A 104 0.85 -9.76 4.36
C ILE A 104 -0.69 -9.80 4.37
N ARG A 105 -1.30 -10.07 5.53
CA ARG A 105 -2.77 -10.06 5.67
C ARG A 105 -3.36 -8.67 5.48
N PHE A 106 -2.72 -7.61 5.97
CA PHE A 106 -3.12 -6.22 5.72
C PHE A 106 -3.16 -5.92 4.21
N LEU A 107 -2.08 -6.26 3.50
CA LEU A 107 -2.00 -6.05 2.05
C LEU A 107 -3.04 -6.88 1.28
N ASN A 108 -3.28 -8.12 1.69
CA ASN A 108 -4.31 -8.97 1.08
C ASN A 108 -5.72 -8.41 1.30
N GLY A 109 -6.03 -7.95 2.51
CA GLY A 109 -7.32 -7.31 2.83
C GLY A 109 -7.53 -6.03 2.01
N LEU A 110 -6.48 -5.21 1.91
CA LEU A 110 -6.48 -3.99 1.11
C LEU A 110 -6.74 -4.28 -0.37
N ILE A 111 -6.03 -5.24 -0.99
CA ILE A 111 -6.27 -5.66 -2.37
C ILE A 111 -7.69 -6.19 -2.57
N THR A 112 -8.16 -7.02 -1.64
CA THR A 112 -9.51 -7.59 -1.70
C THR A 112 -10.58 -6.49 -1.68
N PHE A 113 -10.38 -5.46 -0.87
CA PHE A 113 -11.24 -4.28 -0.84
C PHE A 113 -11.15 -3.47 -2.15
N ALA A 114 -9.94 -3.26 -2.66
CA ALA A 114 -9.67 -2.50 -3.88
C ALA A 114 -10.38 -3.04 -5.13
N LYS A 115 -10.67 -4.35 -5.17
CA LYS A 115 -11.48 -4.96 -6.23
C LYS A 115 -12.92 -4.42 -6.31
N ARG A 116 -13.41 -3.77 -5.25
CA ARG A 116 -14.79 -3.26 -5.14
C ARG A 116 -14.84 -1.73 -5.07
N SER A 117 -13.94 -1.10 -4.32
CA SER A 117 -13.96 0.34 -4.09
C SER A 117 -12.62 0.88 -3.60
N SER A 118 -12.48 2.20 -3.55
CA SER A 118 -11.39 2.91 -2.87
C SER A 118 -11.86 3.48 -1.54
N LEU A 119 -10.95 3.62 -0.57
CA LEU A 119 -11.24 4.33 0.67
C LEU A 119 -11.11 5.85 0.52
N PRO A 120 -11.87 6.66 1.28
CA PRO A 120 -11.65 8.10 1.34
C PRO A 120 -10.34 8.46 2.06
N SER A 121 -9.93 9.74 1.97
CA SER A 121 -8.83 10.27 2.76
C SER A 121 -9.20 10.37 4.25
N ARG A 122 -8.18 10.46 5.12
CA ARG A 122 -8.33 10.67 6.59
C ARG A 122 -9.09 9.58 7.34
N MET A 123 -8.85 8.31 7.00
CA MET A 123 -9.37 7.18 7.79
C MET A 123 -8.49 6.87 9.00
N THR A 124 -9.12 6.40 10.07
CA THR A 124 -8.47 5.83 11.25
C THR A 124 -8.31 4.32 11.14
N LEU A 125 -7.48 3.74 12.00
CA LEU A 125 -7.23 2.29 12.03
C LEU A 125 -8.50 1.49 12.37
N GLU A 126 -9.37 2.06 13.19
CA GLU A 126 -10.62 1.42 13.62
C GLU A 126 -11.66 1.38 12.49
N GLU A 127 -11.58 2.31 11.54
CA GLU A 127 -12.50 2.42 10.40
C GLU A 127 -12.11 1.52 9.21
N LEU A 128 -10.93 0.89 9.23
CA LEU A 128 -10.51 0.01 8.15
C LEU A 128 -11.42 -1.23 8.06
N PRO A 129 -12.17 -1.41 6.95
CA PRO A 129 -13.20 -2.45 6.85
C PRO A 129 -12.63 -3.84 6.59
N PHE A 130 -11.35 -3.92 6.20
CA PHE A 130 -10.68 -5.17 5.85
C PHE A 130 -9.76 -5.69 6.97
N LEU A 131 -9.80 -5.09 8.16
CA LEU A 131 -9.06 -5.55 9.33
C LEU A 131 -10.00 -6.08 10.42
N ASP A 132 -9.64 -7.22 11.00
CA ASP A 132 -10.28 -7.71 12.21
C ASP A 132 -9.76 -7.01 13.48
N GLY A 133 -10.40 -7.29 14.62
CA GLY A 133 -10.01 -6.69 15.90
C GLY A 133 -8.58 -7.03 16.35
N LYS A 134 -8.06 -8.21 15.98
CA LYS A 134 -6.70 -8.64 16.34
C LYS A 134 -5.66 -7.85 15.54
N GLN A 135 -5.89 -7.67 14.23
CA GLN A 135 -5.03 -6.86 13.37
C GLN A 135 -5.06 -5.39 13.79
N LYS A 136 -6.24 -4.83 14.09
CA LYS A 136 -6.37 -3.45 14.59
C LYS A 136 -5.58 -3.27 15.89
N LEU A 137 -5.71 -4.19 16.85
CA LEU A 137 -4.92 -4.15 18.08
C LEU A 137 -3.42 -4.25 17.81
N PHE A 138 -2.99 -5.17 16.93
CA PHE A 138 -1.58 -5.33 16.56
C PHE A 138 -0.98 -4.03 16.01
N PHE A 139 -1.63 -3.40 15.02
CA PHE A 139 -1.12 -2.17 14.42
C PHE A 139 -1.17 -0.99 15.41
N LYS A 140 -2.19 -0.92 16.28
CA LYS A 140 -2.27 0.08 17.36
C LYS A 140 -1.09 -0.01 18.32
N LEU A 141 -0.77 -1.21 18.80
CA LEU A 141 0.40 -1.44 19.67
C LEU A 141 1.72 -1.14 18.95
N ARG A 142 1.80 -1.49 17.67
CA ARG A 142 2.97 -1.21 16.84
C ARG A 142 3.19 0.30 16.64
N THR A 143 2.14 1.07 16.39
CA THR A 143 2.22 2.53 16.32
C THR A 143 2.78 3.12 17.61
N LYS A 144 2.25 2.70 18.78
CA LYS A 144 2.77 3.15 20.09
C LYS A 144 4.24 2.83 20.27
N LYS A 145 4.68 1.63 19.88
CA LYS A 145 6.09 1.21 19.97
C LYS A 145 7.04 2.05 19.11
N LEU A 146 6.55 2.66 18.03
CA LEU A 146 7.35 3.44 17.07
C LEU A 146 7.19 4.96 17.25
N ALA A 147 6.43 5.39 18.25
CA ALA A 147 6.25 6.79 18.64
C ALA A 147 7.33 7.26 19.64
N VAL A 148 8.11 6.32 20.18
CA VAL A 148 9.30 6.55 21.02
C VAL A 148 10.52 6.70 20.12
#